data_AF-A0A2T3YUK8-F1
#
_entry.id   AF-A0A2T3YUK8-F1
#
_cell.length_a   1.000
_cell.length_b   1.000
_cell.length_c   1.000
_cell.angle_alpha   90.00
_cell.angle_beta   90.00
_cell.angle_gamma   90.00
#
_symmetry.space_group_name_H-M   'P 1'
#
loop_
_entity.id
_entity.type
_entity.pdbx_description
1 polymer ?
#
loop_
_entity_poly.entity_id
_entity_poly.type
_entity_poly.pdbx_seq_one_letter_code
_entity_poly.pdbx_strand_id
1 'polypeptide(L)'
;MEAFSVSLTLEIANSATPRKADVTEASNLEINESSTIKRKRKPVPGKGFNKSRRGCFNCKRRRVKCSEAMPECRGCNRMGLICIYPESHLPPAKRLHSARSSSPKPCANLDHLRFYHHFLAEAYPPTPLGAEPVWHNVAAMSHEYQFLANAILGLAAQHLTLFCGADYSIQALDLRVSAINGLNEALSQPCLTATDADARYAAIIALTFQSGYMTDAMIEFIKMLRGWMFIQTKVVPDLEMSIFRNFTREAFTSSMKQHIARQPINKSMIPLDDYLASLKILRTLCQGTAEIKYLSALERLGRLASQSPVEEIVPCYSLTNKMTEEEFKAFTDPSNGCARILLSHFLMLDYTLEEHFFSPTPKHFGFCGKISTTWVINVAASLPSKFQQHIMWPLGIATSSIKM
;
A
#
# COMPACT_ATOMS: atom_id res chain seq x y z
N MET A 1 -4.15 -29.72 -24.16
CA MET A 1 -5.13 -29.30 -23.13
C MET A 1 -4.74 -30.01 -21.85
N GLU A 2 -3.68 -29.53 -21.21
CA GLU A 2 -3.14 -30.12 -19.98
C GLU A 2 -2.97 -28.99 -18.97
N ALA A 3 -3.77 -29.09 -17.91
CA ALA A 3 -3.66 -28.25 -16.73
C ALA A 3 -2.39 -28.66 -15.96
N PHE A 4 -1.58 -27.68 -15.56
CA PHE A 4 -0.43 -27.89 -14.69
C PHE A 4 -0.91 -28.25 -13.27
N SER A 5 -1.10 -29.56 -13.07
CA SER A 5 -1.21 -30.20 -11.75
C SER A 5 0.19 -30.58 -11.28
N VAL A 6 0.61 -30.05 -10.12
CA VAL A 6 1.68 -30.64 -9.31
C VAL A 6 1.09 -30.87 -7.92
N SER A 7 0.46 -32.03 -7.75
CA SER A 7 0.18 -32.64 -6.45
C SER A 7 1.48 -33.10 -5.80
N LEU A 8 1.68 -32.71 -4.55
CA LEU A 8 2.49 -33.47 -3.60
C LEU A 8 1.57 -33.89 -2.45
N THR A 9 1.19 -35.15 -2.46
CA THR A 9 0.47 -35.86 -1.40
C THR A 9 1.42 -36.24 -0.27
N LEU A 10 1.07 -35.94 0.97
CA LEU A 10 1.58 -36.62 2.15
C LEU A 10 0.40 -36.99 3.04
N GLU A 11 0.32 -38.29 3.33
CA GLU A 11 -0.78 -39.01 3.97
C GLU A 11 -0.98 -38.60 5.43
N ILE A 12 -2.25 -38.53 5.82
CA ILE A 12 -2.71 -38.38 7.21
C ILE A 12 -2.92 -39.78 7.78
N ALA A 13 -2.34 -40.05 8.96
CA ALA A 13 -2.73 -41.16 9.82
C ALA A 13 -3.62 -40.66 10.98
N ASN A 14 -4.73 -41.37 11.18
CA ASN A 14 -5.86 -41.13 12.08
C ASN A 14 -5.53 -41.15 13.59
N SER A 15 -6.37 -40.47 14.40
CA SER A 15 -7.22 -41.14 15.42
C SER A 15 -8.21 -40.19 16.10
N ALA A 16 -9.28 -40.78 16.63
CA ALA A 16 -10.60 -40.22 16.86
C ALA A 16 -10.91 -39.77 18.32
N THR A 17 -11.88 -38.83 18.42
CA THR A 17 -12.99 -38.52 19.39
C THR A 17 -13.15 -39.31 20.72
N PRO A 18 -14.02 -38.97 21.74
CA PRO A 18 -15.18 -38.03 21.75
C PRO A 18 -15.56 -37.27 23.09
N ARG A 19 -16.54 -36.33 22.97
CA ARG A 19 -17.72 -35.93 23.82
C ARG A 19 -17.62 -35.70 25.36
N LYS A 20 -18.30 -34.64 25.87
CA LYS A 20 -19.69 -34.65 26.45
C LYS A 20 -20.17 -33.28 27.02
N ALA A 21 -21.51 -33.17 27.10
CA ALA A 21 -22.41 -32.12 27.65
C ALA A 21 -22.28 -31.89 29.18
N ASP A 22 -22.89 -30.91 29.89
CA ASP A 22 -24.32 -30.61 30.06
C ASP A 22 -24.52 -29.39 31.04
N VAL A 23 -25.55 -28.54 30.82
CA VAL A 23 -26.64 -28.11 31.76
C VAL A 23 -26.26 -27.36 33.09
N THR A 24 -26.89 -26.27 33.60
CA THR A 24 -28.31 -25.90 33.89
C THR A 24 -28.47 -24.38 34.23
N GLU A 25 -29.68 -23.83 34.00
CA GLU A 25 -30.58 -22.92 34.80
C GLU A 25 -30.11 -22.25 36.13
N ALA A 26 -30.64 -21.12 36.68
CA ALA A 26 -31.75 -20.18 36.40
C ALA A 26 -31.69 -18.91 37.32
N SER A 27 -32.31 -17.80 36.87
CA SER A 27 -33.09 -16.71 37.54
C SER A 27 -32.76 -16.11 38.93
N ASN A 28 -32.71 -14.77 39.07
CA ASN A 28 -33.81 -13.94 39.66
C ASN A 28 -33.52 -12.41 39.74
N LEU A 29 -34.61 -11.63 39.73
CA LEU A 29 -34.78 -10.16 39.64
C LEU A 29 -34.78 -9.45 41.01
N GLU A 30 -34.52 -8.12 41.06
CA GLU A 30 -35.46 -7.07 41.54
C GLU A 30 -34.86 -5.63 41.63
N ILE A 31 -35.77 -4.64 41.65
CA ILE A 31 -35.67 -3.21 41.28
C ILE A 31 -35.85 -2.29 42.52
N ASN A 32 -35.26 -1.07 42.56
CA ASN A 32 -36.00 0.13 43.03
C ASN A 32 -35.34 1.52 42.75
N GLU A 33 -36.20 2.50 42.41
CA GLU A 33 -35.93 3.94 42.16
C GLU A 33 -36.36 4.85 43.34
N SER A 34 -35.89 6.12 43.39
CA SER A 34 -36.77 7.33 43.45
C SER A 34 -35.99 8.66 43.60
N SER A 35 -36.67 9.80 43.37
CA SER A 35 -36.10 11.11 43.03
C SER A 35 -36.82 12.37 43.62
N THR A 36 -36.09 13.50 43.74
CA THR A 36 -36.44 14.96 43.59
C THR A 36 -37.09 15.86 44.70
N ILE A 37 -36.72 17.18 44.73
CA ILE A 37 -37.56 18.44 44.63
C ILE A 37 -36.84 19.77 45.11
N LYS A 38 -37.14 20.97 44.53
CA LYS A 38 -36.70 22.36 44.91
C LYS A 38 -37.84 23.44 44.85
N ARG A 39 -37.73 24.59 45.57
CA ARG A 39 -38.54 25.85 45.42
C ARG A 39 -37.75 27.18 45.71
N LYS A 40 -38.20 28.37 45.22
CA LYS A 40 -37.59 29.74 45.35
C LYS A 40 -38.58 30.86 45.80
N ARG A 41 -38.09 31.98 46.41
CA ARG A 41 -38.83 33.22 46.89
C ARG A 41 -38.21 34.58 46.42
N LYS A 42 -38.94 35.72 46.56
CA LYS A 42 -38.63 37.14 46.15
C LYS A 42 -37.89 37.99 47.24
N PRO A 43 -37.22 39.15 46.94
CA PRO A 43 -36.24 39.81 47.85
C PRO A 43 -36.56 41.24 48.41
N VAL A 44 -35.88 41.60 49.51
CA VAL A 44 -35.90 42.84 50.37
C VAL A 44 -34.64 43.74 50.15
N PRO A 45 -34.65 45.07 50.41
CA PRO A 45 -33.51 45.98 50.18
C PRO A 45 -32.51 46.09 51.36
N GLY A 46 -31.22 46.31 51.04
CA GLY A 46 -30.28 47.03 51.91
C GLY A 46 -29.20 46.23 52.65
N LYS A 47 -28.29 45.56 51.94
CA LYS A 47 -26.99 45.14 52.48
C LYS A 47 -25.96 45.34 51.36
N GLY A 48 -24.84 46.03 51.64
CA GLY A 48 -23.81 46.37 50.65
C GLY A 48 -23.50 45.17 49.75
N PHE A 49 -24.00 45.20 48.52
CA PHE A 49 -23.90 44.06 47.64
C PHE A 49 -22.46 43.97 47.14
N ASN A 50 -21.87 42.77 47.22
CA ASN A 50 -20.60 42.46 46.56
C ASN A 50 -20.64 43.03 45.14
N LYS A 51 -19.72 43.95 44.85
CA LYS A 51 -19.66 44.64 43.56
C LYS A 51 -19.65 43.57 42.47
N SER A 52 -20.65 43.60 41.60
CA SER A 52 -20.75 42.70 40.45
C SER A 52 -19.48 42.85 39.61
N ARG A 53 -18.61 41.82 39.64
CA ARG A 53 -17.36 41.80 38.87
C ARG A 53 -17.66 41.91 37.36
N ARG A 54 -18.80 41.39 36.91
CA ARG A 54 -19.25 41.37 35.51
C ARG A 54 -20.30 42.44 35.16
N GLY A 55 -20.52 43.44 36.02
CA GLY A 55 -21.53 44.46 35.79
C GLY A 55 -21.27 45.30 34.53
N CYS A 56 -22.34 45.80 33.89
CA CYS A 56 -22.23 46.69 32.74
C CYS A 56 -21.57 48.02 33.13
N PHE A 57 -21.03 48.74 32.14
CA PHE A 57 -20.33 50.01 32.36
C PHE A 57 -21.19 51.02 33.11
N ASN A 58 -22.48 51.13 32.77
CA ASN A 58 -23.38 52.09 33.41
C ASN A 58 -23.67 51.76 34.89
N CYS A 59 -23.94 50.50 35.24
CA CYS A 59 -24.15 50.11 36.63
C CYS A 59 -22.86 50.23 37.47
N LYS A 60 -21.70 49.88 36.87
CA LYS A 60 -20.39 50.07 37.50
C LYS A 60 -20.10 51.55 37.75
N ARG A 61 -20.30 52.43 36.76
CA ARG A 61 -20.11 53.88 36.88
C ARG A 61 -21.00 54.48 37.97
N ARG A 62 -22.26 54.04 38.04
CA ARG A 62 -23.25 54.50 39.02
C ARG A 62 -23.09 53.87 40.41
N ARG A 63 -22.16 52.93 40.57
CA ARG A 63 -21.90 52.20 41.83
C ARG A 63 -23.16 51.53 42.42
N VAL A 64 -24.05 51.04 41.56
CA VAL A 64 -25.27 50.29 41.94
C VAL A 64 -25.17 48.82 41.50
N LYS A 65 -25.98 47.93 42.09
CA LYS A 65 -25.98 46.50 41.72
C LYS A 65 -26.49 46.32 40.29
N CYS A 66 -25.63 45.79 39.41
CA CYS A 66 -26.06 45.35 38.08
C CYS A 66 -26.87 44.05 38.21
N SER A 67 -27.96 43.92 37.45
CA SER A 67 -28.70 42.64 37.39
C SER A 67 -28.03 41.60 36.49
N GLU A 68 -26.95 41.96 35.78
CA GLU A 68 -26.20 41.12 34.82
C GLU A 68 -27.09 40.46 33.74
N ALA A 69 -28.29 41.00 33.50
CA ALA A 69 -29.17 40.50 32.45
C ALA A 69 -28.66 40.98 31.08
N MET A 70 -28.77 40.10 30.08
CA MET A 70 -28.40 40.34 28.68
C MET A 70 -29.69 40.27 27.82
N PRO A 71 -29.83 41.07 26.75
CA PRO A 71 -28.85 42.02 26.21
C PRO A 71 -28.68 43.29 27.06
N GLU A 72 -29.69 43.66 27.85
CA GLU A 72 -29.64 44.83 28.73
C GLU A 72 -29.95 44.48 30.19
N CYS A 73 -29.24 45.11 31.11
CA CYS A 73 -29.51 44.93 32.53
C CYS A 73 -30.83 45.63 32.90
N ARG A 74 -31.58 45.06 33.85
CA ARG A 74 -32.90 45.56 34.24
C ARG A 74 -32.86 47.01 34.76
N GLY A 75 -31.73 47.41 35.35
CA GLY A 75 -31.54 48.77 35.87
C GLY A 75 -31.30 49.82 34.77
N CYS A 76 -30.59 49.44 33.71
CA CYS A 76 -30.35 50.33 32.56
C CYS A 76 -31.59 50.43 31.68
N ASN A 77 -32.25 49.30 31.38
CA ASN A 77 -33.49 49.27 30.60
C ASN A 77 -34.59 50.13 31.26
N ARG A 78 -34.85 49.96 32.57
CA ARG A 78 -35.84 50.79 33.29
C ARG A 78 -35.55 52.29 33.24
N MET A 79 -34.29 52.68 33.09
CA MET A 79 -33.86 54.08 33.07
C MET A 79 -33.58 54.59 31.65
N GLY A 80 -33.87 53.80 30.62
CA GLY A 80 -33.61 54.15 29.22
C GLY A 80 -32.13 54.38 28.90
N LEU A 81 -31.21 53.78 29.67
CA LEU A 81 -29.77 53.93 29.46
C LEU A 81 -29.22 52.83 28.57
N ILE A 82 -28.36 53.18 27.62
CA ILE A 82 -27.67 52.22 26.75
C ILE A 82 -26.81 51.28 27.60
N CYS A 83 -27.13 49.98 27.62
CA CYS A 83 -26.50 49.02 28.51
C CYS A 83 -25.35 48.26 27.83
N ILE A 84 -24.10 48.66 28.09
CA ILE A 84 -22.92 48.06 27.46
C ILE A 84 -22.11 47.26 28.52
N TYR A 85 -21.78 46.00 28.22
CA TYR A 85 -20.91 45.16 29.06
C TYR A 85 -19.47 45.11 28.50
N PRO A 86 -18.44 44.97 29.36
CA PRO A 86 -17.07 44.73 28.90
C PRO A 86 -16.95 43.41 28.13
N GLU A 87 -16.26 43.41 26.98
CA GLU A 87 -16.13 42.26 26.06
C GLU A 87 -15.51 41.01 26.71
N SER A 88 -14.78 41.14 27.82
CA SER A 88 -14.13 40.03 28.53
C SER A 88 -15.07 39.12 29.33
N HIS A 89 -16.39 39.40 29.36
CA HIS A 89 -17.37 38.62 30.14
C HIS A 89 -18.66 38.27 29.38
N LEU A 90 -18.67 38.41 28.06
CA LEU A 90 -19.68 37.75 27.25
C LEU A 90 -19.37 36.24 27.30
N PRO A 91 -20.23 35.38 27.90
CA PRO A 91 -20.25 34.01 27.43
C PRO A 91 -20.57 34.13 25.93
N PRO A 92 -19.79 33.49 25.04
CA PRO A 92 -19.99 33.65 23.61
C PRO A 92 -21.47 33.44 23.34
N ALA A 93 -22.08 34.45 22.71
CA ALA A 93 -23.46 34.38 22.30
C ALA A 93 -23.65 33.01 21.65
N LYS A 94 -24.58 32.24 22.20
CA LYS A 94 -25.02 30.96 21.66
C LYS A 94 -25.42 31.20 20.21
N ARG A 95 -24.46 31.07 19.28
CA ARG A 95 -24.75 30.32 18.07
C ARG A 95 -25.28 28.99 18.60
N LEU A 96 -26.41 28.55 18.07
CA LEU A 96 -26.88 27.17 18.22
C LEU A 96 -25.85 26.21 17.60
N HIS A 97 -24.64 26.17 18.13
CA HIS A 97 -23.81 25.00 18.12
C HIS A 97 -24.14 24.32 19.42
N SER A 98 -25.14 23.44 19.31
CA SER A 98 -25.21 22.23 20.12
C SER A 98 -23.80 21.85 20.55
N ALA A 99 -23.60 21.66 21.85
CA ALA A 99 -22.55 20.80 22.35
C ALA A 99 -22.83 19.38 21.83
N ARG A 100 -22.68 19.19 20.51
CA ARG A 100 -22.24 17.93 19.99
C ARG A 100 -20.79 17.89 20.43
N SER A 101 -20.47 16.92 21.28
CA SER A 101 -19.29 16.10 21.06
C SER A 101 -18.74 16.38 19.66
N SER A 102 -17.61 17.07 19.54
CA SER A 102 -16.97 17.26 18.26
C SER A 102 -16.34 15.92 17.87
N SER A 103 -17.18 14.93 17.61
CA SER A 103 -16.86 13.97 16.57
C SER A 103 -16.51 14.80 15.33
N PRO A 104 -15.37 14.56 14.68
CA PRO A 104 -15.08 15.20 13.41
C PRO A 104 -16.30 14.93 12.53
N LYS A 105 -16.94 15.98 11.99
CA LYS A 105 -17.90 15.75 10.92
C LYS A 105 -17.14 14.97 9.84
N PRO A 106 -17.61 13.80 9.39
CA PRO A 106 -16.93 13.07 8.34
C PRO A 106 -16.94 13.96 7.09
N CYS A 107 -15.82 14.62 6.84
CA CYS A 107 -15.56 15.34 5.61
C CYS A 107 -14.80 14.36 4.71
N ALA A 108 -15.13 14.34 3.43
CA ALA A 108 -14.40 13.53 2.48
C ALA A 108 -12.92 13.94 2.46
N ASN A 109 -12.02 12.96 2.49
CA ASN A 109 -10.60 13.18 2.29
C ASN A 109 -10.37 13.44 0.79
N LEU A 110 -10.10 14.69 0.43
CA LEU A 110 -9.92 15.09 -0.97
C LEU A 110 -8.66 14.49 -1.60
N ASP A 111 -7.62 14.23 -0.81
CA ASP A 111 -6.43 13.54 -1.31
C ASP A 111 -6.76 12.09 -1.70
N HIS A 112 -7.57 11.39 -0.90
CA HIS A 112 -8.01 10.04 -1.26
C HIS A 112 -8.86 10.03 -2.54
N LEU A 113 -9.72 11.03 -2.75
CA LEU A 113 -10.46 11.17 -4.01
C LEU A 113 -9.52 11.40 -5.20
N ARG A 114 -8.48 12.23 -5.02
CA ARG A 114 -7.45 12.46 -6.04
C ARG A 114 -6.66 11.20 -6.35
N PHE A 115 -6.23 10.46 -5.33
CA PHE A 115 -5.49 9.19 -5.50
C PHE A 115 -6.35 8.15 -6.21
N TYR A 116 -7.63 8.02 -5.84
CA TYR A 116 -8.55 7.09 -6.49
C TYR A 116 -8.75 7.43 -7.99
N HIS A 117 -8.96 8.70 -8.31
CA HIS A 117 -9.03 9.16 -9.70
C HIS A 117 -7.72 8.86 -10.45
N HIS A 118 -6.57 9.18 -9.84
CA HIS A 118 -5.26 8.95 -10.46
C HIS A 118 -4.96 7.46 -10.68
N PHE A 119 -5.39 6.60 -9.76
CA PHE A 119 -5.33 5.15 -9.92
C PHE A 119 -6.04 4.69 -11.20
N LEU A 120 -7.28 5.13 -11.41
CA LEU A 120 -8.09 4.79 -12.57
C LEU A 120 -7.51 5.33 -13.88
N ALA A 121 -6.94 6.53 -13.84
CA ALA A 121 -6.47 7.21 -15.04
C ALA A 121 -5.08 6.77 -15.51
N GLU A 122 -4.11 6.62 -14.59
CA GLU A 122 -2.69 6.52 -14.96
C GLU A 122 -1.86 5.57 -14.09
N ALA A 123 -2.28 5.25 -12.85
CA ALA A 123 -1.43 4.56 -11.87
C ALA A 123 -1.78 3.09 -11.59
N TYR A 124 -2.78 2.51 -12.27
CA TYR A 124 -3.01 1.07 -12.16
C TYR A 124 -1.84 0.28 -12.76
N PRO A 125 -1.53 -0.93 -12.25
CA PRO A 125 -0.44 -1.74 -12.75
C PRO A 125 -0.49 -1.98 -14.28
N PRO A 126 0.57 -1.64 -15.03
CA PRO A 126 0.58 -1.65 -16.50
C PRO A 126 0.62 -3.05 -17.11
N THR A 127 0.94 -4.08 -16.32
CA THR A 127 1.08 -5.45 -16.78
C THR A 127 0.05 -6.38 -16.13
N PRO A 128 -0.49 -7.37 -16.89
CA PRO A 128 -0.35 -7.57 -18.33
C PRO A 128 -0.94 -6.42 -19.16
N LEU A 129 -0.45 -6.25 -20.40
CA LEU A 129 -1.02 -5.26 -21.33
C LEU A 129 -2.53 -5.52 -21.52
N GLY A 130 -3.34 -4.46 -21.47
CA GLY A 130 -4.80 -4.54 -21.57
C GLY A 130 -5.51 -4.93 -20.27
N ALA A 131 -4.83 -4.88 -19.12
CA ALA A 131 -5.42 -5.15 -17.80
C ALA A 131 -6.38 -4.04 -17.29
N GLU A 132 -6.53 -2.93 -18.02
CA GLU A 132 -7.35 -1.78 -17.62
C GLU A 132 -8.77 -2.17 -17.14
N PRO A 133 -9.55 -3.02 -17.84
CA PRO A 133 -10.89 -3.37 -17.37
C PRO A 133 -10.89 -4.12 -16.02
N VAL A 134 -9.85 -4.92 -15.76
CA VAL A 134 -9.70 -5.64 -14.48
C VAL A 134 -9.45 -4.65 -13.35
N TRP A 135 -8.59 -3.66 -13.57
CA TRP A 135 -8.28 -2.65 -12.57
C TRP A 135 -9.44 -1.68 -12.29
N HIS A 136 -10.29 -1.42 -13.29
CA HIS A 136 -11.55 -0.72 -13.07
C HIS A 136 -12.51 -1.51 -12.16
N ASN A 137 -12.61 -2.83 -12.35
CA ASN A 137 -13.40 -3.69 -11.46
C ASN A 137 -12.81 -3.72 -10.05
N VAL A 138 -11.48 -3.83 -9.91
CA VAL A 138 -10.77 -3.74 -8.62
C VAL A 138 -11.09 -2.42 -7.90
N ALA A 139 -11.02 -1.30 -8.62
CA ALA A 139 -11.36 0.01 -8.06
C ALA A 139 -12.82 0.06 -7.59
N ALA A 140 -13.76 -0.50 -8.37
CA ALA A 140 -15.18 -0.53 -8.02
C ALA A 140 -15.45 -1.32 -6.73
N MET A 141 -14.81 -2.48 -6.55
CA MET A 141 -14.98 -3.30 -5.34
C MET A 141 -14.19 -2.80 -4.11
N SER A 142 -13.21 -1.91 -4.30
CA SER A 142 -12.28 -1.50 -3.23
C SER A 142 -12.96 -0.90 -1.98
N HIS A 143 -14.12 -0.27 -2.13
CA HIS A 143 -14.86 0.33 -1.01
C HIS A 143 -15.39 -0.68 0.02
N GLU A 144 -15.50 -1.96 -0.36
CA GLU A 144 -15.90 -3.06 0.52
C GLU A 144 -14.71 -3.63 1.32
N TYR A 145 -13.48 -3.34 0.89
CA TYR A 145 -12.25 -3.94 1.42
C TYR A 145 -11.24 -2.85 1.80
N GLN A 146 -11.20 -2.45 3.08
CA GLN A 146 -10.34 -1.37 3.56
C GLN A 146 -8.85 -1.57 3.20
N PHE A 147 -8.33 -2.80 3.29
CA PHE A 147 -6.94 -3.10 2.92
C PHE A 147 -6.68 -2.88 1.42
N LEU A 148 -7.65 -3.20 0.56
CA LEU A 148 -7.56 -3.01 -0.88
C LEU A 148 -7.65 -1.52 -1.24
N ALA A 149 -8.60 -0.79 -0.64
CA ALA A 149 -8.69 0.66 -0.78
C ALA A 149 -7.35 1.31 -0.42
N ASN A 150 -6.77 0.95 0.73
CA ASN A 150 -5.47 1.47 1.14
C ASN A 150 -4.35 1.10 0.15
N ALA A 151 -4.36 -0.12 -0.42
CA ALA A 151 -3.35 -0.57 -1.38
C ALA A 151 -3.40 0.24 -2.69
N ILE A 152 -4.58 0.44 -3.28
CA ILE A 152 -4.69 1.18 -4.55
C ILE A 152 -4.47 2.69 -4.35
N LEU A 153 -4.92 3.25 -3.22
CA LEU A 153 -4.67 4.66 -2.87
C LEU A 153 -3.18 4.90 -2.61
N GLY A 154 -2.51 4.01 -1.87
CA GLY A 154 -1.08 4.10 -1.61
C GLY A 154 -0.25 4.00 -2.89
N LEU A 155 -0.65 3.11 -3.81
CA LEU A 155 -0.01 2.98 -5.12
C LEU A 155 -0.13 4.28 -5.94
N ALA A 156 -1.33 4.86 -6.01
CA ALA A 156 -1.55 6.09 -6.75
C ALA A 156 -0.88 7.31 -6.11
N ALA A 157 -0.87 7.41 -4.77
CA ALA A 157 -0.14 8.44 -4.05
C ALA A 157 1.35 8.38 -4.38
N GLN A 158 1.93 7.18 -4.34
CA GLN A 158 3.35 6.98 -4.64
C GLN A 158 3.68 7.28 -6.11
N HIS A 159 2.82 6.85 -7.04
CA HIS A 159 2.96 7.19 -8.44
C HIS A 159 2.89 8.72 -8.66
N LEU A 160 1.97 9.43 -8.00
CA LEU A 160 1.87 10.90 -8.08
C LEU A 160 3.14 11.60 -7.59
N THR A 161 3.75 11.10 -6.51
CA THR A 161 5.02 11.60 -6.00
C THR A 161 6.11 11.55 -7.06
N LEU A 162 6.19 10.44 -7.80
CA LEU A 162 7.21 10.23 -8.83
C LEU A 162 6.89 10.92 -10.15
N PHE A 163 5.61 11.02 -10.51
CA PHE A 163 5.16 11.48 -11.83
C PHE A 163 4.92 13.00 -11.89
N CYS A 164 4.30 13.58 -10.87
CA CYS A 164 3.88 14.99 -10.87
C CYS A 164 4.71 15.89 -9.94
N GLY A 165 5.65 15.32 -9.17
CA GLY A 165 6.49 16.07 -8.22
C GLY A 165 5.75 16.62 -6.99
N ALA A 166 4.49 16.23 -6.78
CA ALA A 166 3.77 16.54 -5.55
C ALA A 166 4.14 15.52 -4.47
N ASP A 167 4.65 15.97 -3.32
CA ASP A 167 5.12 15.05 -2.30
C ASP A 167 3.97 14.43 -1.49
N TYR A 168 3.68 13.17 -1.77
CA TYR A 168 2.74 12.33 -1.03
C TYR A 168 3.43 11.17 -0.32
N SER A 169 4.74 11.26 -0.06
CA SER A 169 5.53 10.14 0.48
C SER A 169 5.01 9.64 1.81
N ILE A 170 4.59 10.54 2.71
CA ILE A 170 4.05 10.17 4.03
C ILE A 170 2.69 9.45 3.85
N GLN A 171 1.78 10.03 3.07
CA GLN A 171 0.46 9.45 2.81
C GLN A 171 0.58 8.08 2.14
N ALA A 172 1.48 7.94 1.17
CA ALA A 172 1.76 6.68 0.50
C ALA A 172 2.26 5.61 1.49
N LEU A 173 3.19 5.96 2.39
CA LEU A 173 3.69 5.05 3.43
C LEU A 173 2.59 4.65 4.42
N ASP A 174 1.80 5.60 4.92
CA ASP A 174 0.72 5.32 5.88
C ASP A 174 -0.34 4.39 5.29
N LEU A 175 -0.73 4.64 4.03
CA LEU A 175 -1.65 3.80 3.28
C LEU A 175 -1.05 2.41 3.03
N ARG A 176 0.23 2.32 2.66
CA ARG A 176 0.95 1.06 2.48
C ARG A 176 0.99 0.21 3.74
N VAL A 177 1.36 0.79 4.88
CA VAL A 177 1.40 0.08 6.17
C VAL A 177 0.01 -0.43 6.54
N SER A 178 -1.01 0.42 6.38
CA SER A 178 -2.40 0.06 6.64
C SER A 178 -2.89 -1.07 5.73
N ALA A 179 -2.48 -1.07 4.45
CA ALA A 179 -2.78 -2.13 3.49
C ALA A 179 -2.10 -3.46 3.85
N ILE A 180 -0.82 -3.44 4.22
CA ILE A 180 -0.07 -4.65 4.62
C ILE A 180 -0.70 -5.27 5.87
N ASN A 181 -1.01 -4.47 6.89
CA ASN A 181 -1.62 -4.96 8.12
C ASN A 181 -3.00 -5.58 7.86
N GLY A 182 -3.86 -4.89 7.11
CA GLY A 182 -5.18 -5.40 6.77
C GLY A 182 -5.15 -6.61 5.84
N LEU A 183 -4.18 -6.70 4.92
CA LEU A 183 -4.00 -7.87 4.08
C LEU A 183 -3.53 -9.08 4.90
N ASN A 184 -2.59 -8.90 5.83
CA ASN A 184 -2.14 -9.97 6.73
C ASN A 184 -3.29 -10.48 7.60
N GLU A 185 -4.11 -9.58 8.15
CA GLU A 185 -5.32 -9.96 8.88
C GLU A 185 -6.28 -10.76 7.99
N ALA A 186 -6.55 -10.28 6.78
CA ALA A 186 -7.40 -10.99 5.82
C ALA A 186 -6.84 -12.39 5.49
N LEU A 187 -5.53 -12.52 5.22
CA LEU A 187 -4.88 -13.79 4.93
C LEU A 187 -4.91 -14.79 6.09
N SER A 188 -5.04 -14.32 7.34
CA SER A 188 -5.23 -15.18 8.51
C SER A 188 -6.62 -15.84 8.56
N GLN A 189 -7.56 -15.37 7.75
CA GLN A 189 -8.93 -15.86 7.67
C GLN A 189 -9.19 -16.57 6.34
N PRO A 190 -10.06 -17.60 6.29
CA PRO A 190 -10.47 -18.21 5.03
C PRO A 190 -11.19 -17.19 4.12
N CYS A 191 -11.11 -17.37 2.80
CA CYS A 191 -11.97 -16.64 1.87
C CYS A 191 -13.39 -17.20 1.96
N LEU A 192 -14.40 -16.33 2.08
CA LEU A 192 -15.81 -16.72 2.08
C LEU A 192 -16.42 -16.64 0.68
N THR A 193 -15.88 -15.73 -0.15
CA THR A 193 -16.31 -15.51 -1.54
C THR A 193 -15.12 -15.48 -2.50
N ALA A 194 -15.38 -15.65 -3.80
CA ALA A 194 -14.37 -15.43 -4.84
C ALA A 194 -13.86 -13.97 -4.83
N THR A 195 -14.74 -13.03 -4.52
CA THR A 195 -14.41 -11.60 -4.38
C THR A 195 -13.40 -11.35 -3.26
N ASP A 196 -13.43 -12.11 -2.16
CA ASP A 196 -12.43 -11.99 -1.09
C ASP A 196 -11.03 -12.39 -1.59
N ALA A 197 -10.96 -13.46 -2.39
CA ALA A 197 -9.71 -13.90 -3.01
C ALA A 197 -9.20 -12.87 -4.02
N ASP A 198 -10.08 -12.33 -4.86
CA ASP A 198 -9.77 -11.27 -5.83
C ASP A 198 -9.28 -9.99 -5.13
N ALA A 199 -9.88 -9.61 -4.00
CA ALA A 199 -9.46 -8.46 -3.22
C ALA A 199 -8.04 -8.62 -2.67
N ARG A 200 -7.74 -9.78 -2.08
CA ARG A 200 -6.40 -10.11 -1.54
C ARG A 200 -5.35 -10.15 -2.66
N TYR A 201 -5.72 -10.73 -3.80
CA TYR A 201 -4.87 -10.82 -4.98
C TYR A 201 -4.58 -9.44 -5.59
N ALA A 202 -5.59 -8.59 -5.72
CA ALA A 202 -5.41 -7.21 -6.17
C ALA A 202 -4.50 -6.40 -5.23
N ALA A 203 -4.70 -6.56 -3.91
CA ALA A 203 -3.93 -5.85 -2.90
C ALA A 203 -2.45 -6.23 -2.92
N ILE A 204 -2.11 -7.51 -3.03
CA ILE A 204 -0.70 -7.94 -3.10
C ILE A 204 -0.01 -7.47 -4.39
N ILE A 205 -0.72 -7.42 -5.52
CA ILE A 205 -0.19 -6.87 -6.76
C ILE A 205 0.11 -5.38 -6.56
N ALA A 206 -0.86 -4.59 -6.06
CA ALA A 206 -0.66 -3.17 -5.79
C ALA A 206 0.52 -2.91 -4.82
N LEU A 207 0.66 -3.71 -3.77
CA LEU A 207 1.77 -3.63 -2.82
C LEU A 207 3.13 -4.00 -3.46
N THR A 208 3.15 -4.94 -4.41
CA THR A 208 4.35 -5.30 -5.17
C THR A 208 4.80 -4.14 -6.05
N PHE A 209 3.87 -3.49 -6.76
CA PHE A 209 4.18 -2.32 -7.58
C PHE A 209 4.64 -1.12 -6.76
N GLN A 210 4.03 -0.87 -5.61
CA GLN A 210 4.52 0.13 -4.66
C GLN A 210 5.99 -0.13 -4.26
N SER A 211 6.40 -1.39 -4.03
CA SER A 211 7.83 -1.69 -3.79
C SER A 211 8.69 -1.30 -5.00
N GLY A 212 8.22 -1.58 -6.22
CA GLY A 212 8.87 -1.16 -7.47
C GLY A 212 9.00 0.35 -7.65
N TYR A 213 8.30 1.15 -6.83
CA TYR A 213 8.29 2.61 -6.86
C TYR A 213 9.14 3.22 -5.73
N MET A 214 9.92 2.42 -4.98
CA MET A 214 10.79 2.88 -3.89
C MET A 214 12.25 2.60 -4.22
N THR A 215 13.15 3.55 -3.97
CA THR A 215 14.59 3.46 -4.32
C THR A 215 15.42 2.53 -3.42
N ASP A 216 14.85 2.03 -2.33
CA ASP A 216 15.51 1.20 -1.31
C ASP A 216 14.78 -0.14 -1.07
N ALA A 217 13.84 -0.53 -1.94
CA ALA A 217 12.97 -1.66 -1.73
C ALA A 217 13.24 -2.89 -2.61
N MET A 218 14.44 -3.05 -3.18
CA MET A 218 14.77 -4.19 -4.07
C MET A 218 14.41 -5.54 -3.44
N ILE A 219 14.82 -5.79 -2.19
CA ILE A 219 14.54 -7.06 -1.51
C ILE A 219 13.06 -7.18 -1.13
N GLU A 220 12.43 -6.08 -0.71
CA GLU A 220 11.00 -6.04 -0.41
C GLU A 220 10.14 -6.31 -1.66
N PHE A 221 10.57 -5.84 -2.83
CA PHE A 221 9.95 -6.17 -4.11
C PHE A 221 9.99 -7.68 -4.37
N ILE A 222 11.14 -8.33 -4.17
CA ILE A 222 11.28 -9.79 -4.32
C ILE A 222 10.39 -10.56 -3.33
N LYS A 223 10.26 -10.09 -2.08
CA LYS A 223 9.35 -10.67 -1.09
C LYS A 223 7.88 -10.52 -1.48
N MET A 224 7.48 -9.32 -1.90
CA MET A 224 6.11 -9.06 -2.34
C MET A 224 5.76 -9.88 -3.59
N LEU A 225 6.70 -10.02 -4.54
CA LEU A 225 6.53 -10.85 -5.72
C LEU A 225 6.33 -12.34 -5.37
N ARG A 226 7.05 -12.88 -4.39
CA ARG A 226 6.81 -14.24 -3.87
C ARG A 226 5.43 -14.35 -3.20
N GLY A 227 5.04 -13.33 -2.43
CA GLY A 227 3.71 -13.24 -1.81
C GLY A 227 2.57 -13.21 -2.84
N TRP A 228 2.72 -12.44 -3.91
CA TRP A 228 1.79 -12.40 -5.04
C TRP A 228 1.58 -13.83 -5.56
N MET A 229 2.66 -14.50 -5.92
CA MET A 229 2.59 -15.83 -6.55
C MET A 229 2.04 -16.90 -5.59
N PHE A 230 2.30 -16.77 -4.29
CA PHE A 230 1.66 -17.60 -3.27
C PHE A 230 0.15 -17.42 -3.25
N ILE A 231 -0.34 -16.17 -3.22
CA ILE A 231 -1.78 -15.87 -3.24
C ILE A 231 -2.42 -16.38 -4.53
N GLN A 232 -1.77 -16.18 -5.68
CA GLN A 232 -2.24 -16.70 -6.97
C GLN A 232 -2.49 -18.21 -6.95
N THR A 233 -1.59 -18.96 -6.31
CA THR A 233 -1.59 -20.43 -6.37
C THR A 233 -2.34 -21.09 -5.22
N LYS A 234 -2.50 -20.42 -4.08
CA LYS A 234 -3.06 -20.99 -2.84
C LYS A 234 -4.37 -20.35 -2.39
N VAL A 235 -4.62 -19.09 -2.76
CA VAL A 235 -5.76 -18.30 -2.25
C VAL A 235 -6.80 -18.05 -3.33
N VAL A 236 -6.42 -18.07 -4.61
CA VAL A 236 -7.35 -17.99 -5.76
C VAL A 236 -7.64 -19.43 -6.22
N PRO A 237 -8.72 -20.08 -5.74
CA PRO A 237 -8.94 -21.51 -5.94
C PRO A 237 -9.32 -21.87 -7.38
N ASP A 238 -9.92 -20.92 -8.10
CA ASP A 238 -10.29 -21.07 -9.52
C ASP A 238 -10.12 -19.73 -10.23
N LEU A 239 -9.10 -19.66 -11.10
CA LEU A 239 -8.83 -18.48 -11.91
C LEU A 239 -9.98 -18.21 -12.91
N GLU A 240 -10.71 -19.22 -13.38
CA GLU A 240 -11.79 -19.02 -14.37
C GLU A 240 -12.94 -18.18 -13.82
N MET A 241 -13.21 -18.33 -12.52
CA MET A 241 -14.26 -17.58 -11.80
C MET A 241 -13.78 -16.23 -11.29
N SER A 242 -12.49 -15.93 -11.39
CA SER A 242 -11.87 -14.69 -10.92
C SER A 242 -11.95 -13.59 -11.98
N ILE A 243 -12.03 -12.33 -11.53
CA ILE A 243 -11.84 -11.17 -12.43
C ILE A 243 -10.44 -11.16 -13.08
N PHE A 244 -9.50 -11.91 -12.51
CA PHE A 244 -8.13 -12.09 -12.97
C PHE A 244 -7.90 -13.33 -13.84
N ARG A 245 -8.95 -13.95 -14.38
CA ARG A 245 -8.85 -15.14 -15.26
C ARG A 245 -7.84 -15.03 -16.42
N ASN A 246 -7.58 -13.81 -16.90
CA ASN A 246 -6.62 -13.56 -17.97
C ASN A 246 -5.20 -13.23 -17.47
N PHE A 247 -4.94 -13.26 -16.16
CA PHE A 247 -3.61 -13.05 -15.57
C PHE A 247 -2.87 -14.38 -15.48
N THR A 248 -2.86 -15.12 -16.58
CA THR A 248 -2.12 -16.37 -16.73
C THR A 248 -0.78 -16.11 -17.41
N ARG A 249 0.18 -17.02 -17.21
CA ARG A 249 1.48 -16.96 -17.88
C ARG A 249 1.31 -16.99 -19.39
N GLU A 250 0.38 -17.79 -19.89
CA GLU A 250 0.09 -18.00 -21.30
C GLU A 250 -0.50 -16.73 -21.92
N ALA A 251 -1.45 -16.09 -21.24
CA ALA A 251 -2.04 -14.82 -21.67
C ALA A 251 -1.00 -13.69 -21.67
N PHE A 252 -0.17 -13.59 -20.62
CA PHE A 252 0.92 -12.61 -20.56
C PHE A 252 1.91 -12.82 -21.71
N THR A 253 2.37 -14.05 -21.90
CA THR A 253 3.34 -14.41 -22.96
C THR A 253 2.77 -14.09 -24.35
N SER A 254 1.51 -14.45 -24.59
CA SER A 254 0.83 -14.22 -25.87
C SER A 254 0.65 -12.73 -26.17
N SER A 255 0.23 -11.96 -25.16
CA SER A 255 0.06 -10.50 -25.26
C SER A 255 1.37 -9.79 -25.58
N MET A 256 2.45 -10.14 -24.86
CA MET A 256 3.78 -9.59 -25.08
C MET A 256 4.33 -9.93 -26.47
N LYS A 257 4.19 -11.19 -26.93
CA LYS A 257 4.58 -11.59 -28.30
C LYS A 257 3.85 -10.79 -29.37
N GLN A 258 2.53 -10.64 -29.21
CA GLN A 258 1.72 -9.88 -30.15
C GLN A 258 2.14 -8.41 -30.19
N HIS A 259 2.47 -7.83 -29.03
CA HIS A 259 2.99 -6.46 -28.92
C HIS A 259 4.34 -6.30 -29.62
N ILE A 260 5.30 -7.19 -29.38
CA ILE A 260 6.63 -7.19 -30.03
C ILE A 260 6.50 -7.32 -31.54
N ALA A 261 5.65 -8.24 -32.01
CA ALA A 261 5.44 -8.49 -33.44
C ALA A 261 4.88 -7.27 -34.19
N ARG A 262 4.25 -6.32 -33.49
CA ARG A 262 3.70 -5.08 -34.05
C ARG A 262 4.71 -3.94 -34.11
N GLN A 263 5.89 -4.09 -33.49
CA GLN A 263 6.89 -3.03 -33.43
C GLN A 263 7.91 -3.12 -34.57
N PRO A 264 8.47 -1.98 -35.02
CA PRO A 264 9.57 -1.99 -35.96
C PRO A 264 10.76 -2.71 -35.33
N ILE A 265 11.18 -3.82 -35.94
CA ILE A 265 12.27 -4.66 -35.43
C ILE A 265 13.55 -3.82 -35.37
N ASN A 266 14.01 -3.49 -34.17
CA ASN A 266 15.41 -3.12 -33.99
C ASN A 266 16.24 -4.40 -34.17
N LYS A 267 16.88 -4.54 -35.34
CA LYS A 267 17.71 -5.71 -35.67
C LYS A 267 19.09 -5.67 -35.02
N SER A 268 19.42 -4.68 -34.19
CA SER A 268 20.73 -4.62 -33.56
C SER A 268 20.86 -5.75 -32.54
N MET A 269 21.85 -6.62 -32.70
CA MET A 269 22.10 -7.71 -31.76
C MET A 269 22.37 -7.16 -30.36
N ILE A 270 21.65 -7.64 -29.34
CA ILE A 270 22.00 -7.34 -27.94
C ILE A 270 23.35 -8.03 -27.66
N PRO A 271 24.39 -7.31 -27.22
CA PRO A 271 25.67 -7.91 -26.88
C PRO A 271 25.55 -8.68 -25.55
N LEU A 272 25.05 -9.91 -25.62
CA LEU A 272 24.87 -10.81 -24.47
C LEU A 272 26.16 -11.54 -24.06
N ASP A 273 27.23 -11.42 -24.85
CA ASP A 273 28.52 -12.06 -24.56
C ASP A 273 29.14 -11.53 -23.26
N ASP A 274 29.10 -10.21 -23.04
CA ASP A 274 29.59 -9.60 -21.80
C ASP A 274 28.77 -10.00 -20.58
N TYR A 275 27.45 -10.15 -20.75
CA TYR A 275 26.55 -10.67 -19.72
C TYR A 275 26.89 -12.13 -19.37
N LEU A 276 27.04 -12.99 -20.38
CA LEU A 276 27.40 -14.39 -20.15
C LEU A 276 28.81 -14.53 -19.55
N ALA A 277 29.74 -13.65 -19.91
CA ALA A 277 31.06 -13.59 -19.31
C ALA A 277 30.99 -13.17 -17.83
N SER A 278 30.16 -12.18 -17.47
CA SER A 278 30.01 -11.76 -16.07
C SER A 278 29.42 -12.86 -15.19
N LEU A 279 28.45 -13.64 -15.70
CA LEU A 279 27.89 -14.79 -14.99
C LEU A 279 28.91 -15.91 -14.75
N LYS A 280 29.85 -16.13 -15.69
CA LYS A 280 30.93 -17.11 -15.50
C LYS A 280 31.83 -16.74 -14.31
N ILE A 281 32.11 -15.45 -14.13
CA ILE A 281 32.89 -14.96 -12.98
C ILE A 281 32.07 -15.12 -11.69
N LEU A 282 30.79 -14.72 -11.71
CA LEU A 282 29.87 -14.82 -10.58
C LEU A 282 29.68 -16.27 -10.07
N ARG A 283 29.77 -17.27 -10.95
CA ARG A 283 29.67 -18.69 -10.59
C ARG A 283 30.55 -19.08 -9.41
N THR A 284 31.73 -18.47 -9.28
CA THR A 284 32.68 -18.76 -8.18
C THR A 284 32.17 -18.35 -6.79
N LEU A 285 31.16 -17.48 -6.72
CA LEU A 285 30.55 -17.02 -5.47
C LEU A 285 29.32 -17.84 -5.05
N CYS A 286 28.65 -18.52 -6.00
CA CYS A 286 27.43 -19.25 -5.72
C CYS A 286 27.74 -20.52 -4.93
N GLN A 287 27.32 -20.56 -3.67
CA GLN A 287 27.52 -21.70 -2.78
C GLN A 287 26.18 -22.37 -2.43
N GLY A 288 25.11 -21.59 -2.34
CA GLY A 288 23.79 -22.08 -1.99
C GLY A 288 23.04 -22.72 -3.17
N THR A 289 22.22 -23.72 -2.90
CA THR A 289 21.35 -24.38 -3.89
C THR A 289 20.47 -23.37 -4.65
N ALA A 290 19.89 -22.40 -3.93
CA ALA A 290 19.07 -21.34 -4.50
C ALA A 290 19.87 -20.44 -5.46
N GLU A 291 21.09 -20.04 -5.08
CA GLU A 291 21.97 -19.21 -5.89
C GLU A 291 22.40 -19.92 -7.17
N ILE A 292 22.75 -21.20 -7.08
CA ILE A 292 23.15 -22.02 -8.23
C ILE A 292 21.98 -22.19 -9.21
N LYS A 293 20.76 -22.46 -8.70
CA LYS A 293 19.55 -22.55 -9.53
C LYS A 293 19.24 -21.21 -10.20
N TYR A 294 19.36 -20.10 -9.47
CA TYR A 294 19.11 -18.75 -9.99
C TYR A 294 20.13 -18.38 -11.07
N LEU A 295 21.43 -18.64 -10.83
CA LEU A 295 22.49 -18.46 -11.82
C LEU A 295 22.22 -19.26 -13.10
N SER A 296 21.85 -20.53 -12.97
CA SER A 296 21.53 -21.39 -14.13
C SER A 296 20.38 -20.82 -14.97
N ALA A 297 19.35 -20.28 -14.32
CA ALA A 297 18.25 -19.62 -15.00
C ALA A 297 18.69 -18.34 -15.72
N LEU A 298 19.55 -17.53 -15.10
CA LEU A 298 20.13 -16.34 -15.71
C LEU A 298 21.02 -16.65 -16.91
N GLU A 299 21.81 -17.72 -16.85
CA GLU A 299 22.60 -18.19 -17.99
C GLU A 299 21.70 -18.68 -19.13
N ARG A 300 20.60 -19.38 -18.82
CA ARG A 300 19.62 -19.80 -19.83
C ARG A 300 18.97 -18.58 -20.48
N LEU A 301 18.54 -17.59 -19.70
CA LEU A 301 17.99 -16.33 -20.19
C LEU A 301 18.98 -15.66 -21.16
N GLY A 302 20.25 -15.49 -20.78
CA GLY A 302 21.25 -14.87 -21.66
C GLY A 302 21.54 -15.63 -22.96
N ARG A 303 21.38 -16.96 -22.99
CA ARG A 303 21.59 -17.75 -24.22
C ARG A 303 20.41 -17.68 -25.19
N LEU A 304 19.19 -17.52 -24.65
CA LEU A 304 17.95 -17.70 -25.42
C LEU A 304 17.17 -16.40 -25.63
N ALA A 305 17.46 -15.34 -24.88
CA ALA A 305 16.73 -14.07 -24.95
C ALA A 305 16.79 -13.38 -26.33
N SER A 306 17.83 -13.64 -27.14
CA SER A 306 17.91 -13.10 -28.50
C SER A 306 16.86 -13.70 -29.45
N GLN A 307 16.37 -14.90 -29.15
CA GLN A 307 15.39 -15.62 -29.97
C GLN A 307 13.98 -15.54 -29.38
N SER A 308 13.89 -15.59 -28.05
CA SER A 308 12.64 -15.81 -27.32
C SER A 308 12.64 -15.05 -25.99
N PRO A 309 12.74 -13.70 -26.02
CA PRO A 309 12.96 -12.92 -24.79
C PRO A 309 11.80 -13.09 -23.79
N VAL A 310 10.56 -13.12 -24.26
CA VAL A 310 9.36 -13.20 -23.40
C VAL A 310 9.28 -14.55 -22.67
N GLU A 311 9.48 -15.66 -23.39
CA GLU A 311 9.34 -17.00 -22.81
C GLU A 311 10.41 -17.32 -21.78
N GLU A 312 11.57 -16.69 -21.93
CA GLU A 312 12.72 -16.90 -21.07
C GLU A 312 12.71 -15.98 -19.84
N ILE A 313 12.22 -14.74 -19.97
CA ILE A 313 12.22 -13.77 -18.88
C ILE A 313 11.11 -14.02 -17.85
N VAL A 314 9.92 -14.42 -18.29
CA VAL A 314 8.77 -14.64 -17.41
C VAL A 314 9.05 -15.68 -16.32
N PRO A 315 9.69 -16.83 -16.61
CA PRO A 315 10.13 -17.76 -15.58
C PRO A 315 11.04 -17.17 -14.50
N CYS A 316 11.88 -16.18 -14.85
CA CYS A 316 12.85 -15.59 -13.92
C CYS A 316 12.17 -14.87 -12.75
N TYR A 317 11.05 -14.19 -13.01
CA TYR A 317 10.21 -13.57 -11.97
C TYR A 317 9.63 -14.58 -10.97
N SER A 318 9.48 -15.85 -11.37
CA SER A 318 8.92 -16.91 -10.52
C SER A 318 9.97 -17.78 -9.81
N LEU A 319 11.26 -17.53 -10.01
CA LEU A 319 12.33 -18.41 -9.50
C LEU A 319 12.32 -18.53 -7.98
N THR A 320 12.03 -17.43 -7.29
CA THR A 320 11.98 -17.41 -5.82
C THR A 320 10.83 -18.23 -5.27
N ASN A 321 9.78 -18.51 -6.03
CA ASN A 321 8.67 -19.38 -5.59
C ASN A 321 9.05 -20.86 -5.53
N LYS A 322 10.10 -21.25 -6.26
CA LYS A 322 10.61 -22.62 -6.30
C LYS A 322 11.58 -22.91 -5.14
N MET A 323 11.90 -21.89 -4.34
CA MET A 323 12.79 -22.01 -3.18
C MET A 323 11.99 -22.46 -1.97
N THR A 324 12.58 -23.32 -1.12
CA THR A 324 12.03 -23.59 0.22
C THR A 324 12.01 -22.31 1.07
N GLU A 325 11.39 -22.35 2.24
CA GLU A 325 11.35 -21.20 3.14
C GLU A 325 12.76 -20.85 3.64
N GLU A 326 13.57 -21.86 3.97
CA GLU A 326 14.96 -21.70 4.39
C GLU A 326 15.84 -21.16 3.27
N GLU A 327 15.70 -21.72 2.05
CA GLU A 327 16.40 -21.25 0.86
C GLU A 327 16.07 -19.78 0.58
N PHE A 328 14.79 -19.39 0.66
CA PHE A 328 14.36 -18.03 0.40
C PHE A 328 14.81 -17.03 1.46
N LYS A 329 14.72 -17.42 2.73
CA LYS A 329 15.23 -16.61 3.85
C LYS A 329 16.74 -16.34 3.70
N ALA A 330 17.52 -17.37 3.35
CA ALA A 330 18.95 -17.22 3.12
C ALA A 330 19.26 -16.40 1.85
N PHE A 331 18.47 -16.56 0.79
CA PHE A 331 18.63 -15.83 -0.47
C PHE A 331 18.30 -14.34 -0.34
N THR A 332 17.32 -13.99 0.51
CA THR A 332 16.89 -12.59 0.73
C THR A 332 17.57 -11.92 1.91
N ASP A 333 18.54 -12.58 2.55
CA ASP A 333 19.33 -11.99 3.63
C ASP A 333 20.16 -10.79 3.11
N PRO A 334 20.11 -9.60 3.73
CA PRO A 334 20.85 -8.42 3.27
C PRO A 334 22.38 -8.62 3.20
N SER A 335 22.92 -9.55 3.99
CA SER A 335 24.34 -9.91 4.00
C SER A 335 24.73 -10.86 2.87
N ASN A 336 23.76 -11.47 2.19
CA ASN A 336 24.01 -12.34 1.04
C ASN A 336 24.39 -11.52 -0.20
N GLY A 337 25.68 -11.19 -0.31
CA GLY A 337 26.23 -10.47 -1.45
C GLY A 337 26.03 -11.19 -2.79
N CYS A 338 26.10 -12.53 -2.80
CA CYS A 338 25.93 -13.33 -4.02
C CYS A 338 24.51 -13.18 -4.60
N ALA A 339 23.48 -13.39 -3.77
CA ALA A 339 22.09 -13.25 -4.17
C ALA A 339 21.76 -11.82 -4.63
N ARG A 340 22.29 -10.80 -3.94
CA ARG A 340 22.11 -9.39 -4.35
C ARG A 340 22.74 -9.08 -5.72
N ILE A 341 23.88 -9.69 -6.04
CA ILE A 341 24.52 -9.56 -7.35
C ILE A 341 23.73 -10.33 -8.43
N LEU A 342 23.21 -11.52 -8.12
CA LEU A 342 22.33 -12.28 -9.02
C LEU A 342 21.06 -11.49 -9.37
N LEU A 343 20.40 -10.91 -8.37
CA LEU A 343 19.24 -10.03 -8.57
C LEU A 343 19.61 -8.79 -9.42
N SER A 344 20.79 -8.21 -9.21
CA SER A 344 21.26 -7.08 -10.00
C SER A 344 21.46 -7.45 -11.49
N HIS A 345 21.97 -8.64 -11.77
CA HIS A 345 22.09 -9.15 -13.16
C HIS A 345 20.72 -9.36 -13.79
N PHE A 346 19.77 -9.95 -13.05
CA PHE A 346 18.41 -10.11 -13.51
C PHE A 346 17.77 -8.78 -13.89
N LEU A 347 17.78 -7.81 -12.98
CA LEU A 347 17.16 -6.49 -13.18
C LEU A 347 17.77 -5.72 -14.36
N MET A 348 19.10 -5.77 -14.54
CA MET A 348 19.76 -5.05 -15.63
C MET A 348 19.59 -5.72 -16.98
N LEU A 349 19.52 -7.06 -17.02
CA LEU A 349 19.17 -7.75 -18.25
C LEU A 349 17.71 -7.50 -18.62
N ASP A 350 16.80 -7.56 -17.65
CA ASP A 350 15.38 -7.25 -17.85
C ASP A 350 15.17 -5.84 -18.39
N TYR A 351 15.80 -4.84 -17.77
CA TYR A 351 15.85 -3.46 -18.28
C TYR A 351 16.37 -3.37 -19.73
N THR A 352 17.48 -4.07 -20.03
CA THR A 352 18.05 -4.08 -21.39
C THR A 352 17.09 -4.71 -22.42
N LEU A 353 16.38 -5.78 -22.03
CA LEU A 353 15.40 -6.44 -22.88
C LEU A 353 14.15 -5.58 -23.08
N GLU A 354 13.70 -4.86 -22.05
CA GLU A 354 12.61 -3.88 -22.14
C GLU A 354 12.91 -2.79 -23.15
N GLU A 355 14.05 -2.12 -23.02
CA GLU A 355 14.49 -1.05 -23.94
C GLU A 355 14.64 -1.55 -25.38
N HIS A 356 15.04 -2.81 -25.56
CA HIS A 356 15.31 -3.37 -26.88
C HIS A 356 14.08 -3.97 -27.59
N PHE A 357 13.21 -4.66 -26.86
CA PHE A 357 12.11 -5.46 -27.45
C PHE A 357 10.71 -4.94 -27.13
N PHE A 358 10.48 -4.30 -25.98
CA PHE A 358 9.12 -4.16 -25.44
C PHE A 358 8.48 -2.77 -25.66
N SER A 359 9.10 -1.90 -26.49
CA SER A 359 8.80 -0.45 -26.65
C SER A 359 9.16 0.36 -25.40
N PRO A 360 9.42 1.68 -25.53
CA PRO A 360 9.47 2.55 -24.37
C PRO A 360 8.27 2.30 -23.46
N THR A 361 8.58 2.11 -22.18
CA THR A 361 7.63 2.12 -21.08
C THR A 361 6.65 3.29 -21.27
N PRO A 362 5.33 3.12 -21.03
CA PRO A 362 4.41 4.25 -21.06
C PRO A 362 5.00 5.42 -20.30
N LYS A 363 4.90 6.65 -20.86
CA LYS A 363 5.59 7.83 -20.30
C LYS A 363 5.34 8.01 -18.80
N HIS A 364 4.16 7.63 -18.31
CA HIS A 364 3.80 7.71 -16.90
C HIS A 364 4.54 6.71 -16.00
N PHE A 365 5.10 5.61 -16.52
CA PHE A 365 5.92 4.64 -15.77
C PHE A 365 7.42 4.71 -16.08
N GLY A 366 7.89 5.71 -16.84
CA GLY A 366 9.31 5.82 -17.22
C GLY A 366 10.30 5.93 -16.05
N PHE A 367 9.82 6.20 -14.83
CA PHE A 367 10.63 6.19 -13.62
C PHE A 367 11.02 4.78 -13.14
N CYS A 368 10.30 3.71 -13.52
CA CYS A 368 10.55 2.35 -13.03
C CYS A 368 11.97 1.86 -13.39
N GLY A 369 12.41 2.09 -14.63
CA GLY A 369 13.78 1.78 -15.05
C GLY A 369 14.83 2.55 -14.24
N LYS A 370 14.56 3.81 -13.89
CA LYS A 370 15.43 4.62 -13.02
C LYS A 370 15.51 4.07 -11.60
N ILE A 371 14.43 3.47 -11.09
CA ILE A 371 14.42 2.83 -9.78
C ILE A 371 15.25 1.55 -9.79
N SER A 372 15.08 0.68 -10.80
CA SER A 372 15.88 -0.54 -10.95
C SER A 372 17.38 -0.25 -11.06
N THR A 373 17.78 0.79 -11.82
CA THR A 373 19.18 1.20 -11.90
C THR A 373 19.70 1.77 -10.58
N THR A 374 18.87 2.54 -9.86
CA THR A 374 19.19 3.04 -8.51
C THR A 374 19.40 1.90 -7.51
N TRP A 375 18.58 0.84 -7.56
CA TRP A 375 18.78 -0.36 -6.73
C TRP A 375 20.15 -0.98 -6.93
N VAL A 376 20.56 -1.17 -8.20
CA VAL A 376 21.85 -1.78 -8.53
C VAL A 376 23.02 -0.92 -8.07
N ILE A 377 22.93 0.40 -8.21
CA ILE A 377 23.95 1.34 -7.73
C ILE A 377 24.06 1.26 -6.20
N ASN A 378 22.94 1.25 -5.49
CA ASN A 378 22.91 1.11 -4.03
C ASN A 378 23.49 -0.24 -3.57
N VAL A 379 23.20 -1.32 -4.31
CA VAL A 379 23.81 -2.63 -4.08
C VAL A 379 25.33 -2.53 -4.22
N ALA A 380 25.83 -2.04 -5.36
CA ALA A 380 27.26 -1.91 -5.62
C ALA A 380 28.00 -1.08 -4.55
N ALA A 381 27.40 0.05 -4.12
CA ALA A 381 27.97 0.92 -3.10
C ALA A 381 28.08 0.26 -1.71
N SER A 382 27.16 -0.65 -1.39
CA SER A 382 27.11 -1.32 -0.09
C SER A 382 27.85 -2.66 -0.03
N LEU A 383 28.29 -3.19 -1.17
CA LEU A 383 28.95 -4.50 -1.25
C LEU A 383 30.41 -4.44 -0.74
N PRO A 384 30.85 -5.42 0.07
CA PRO A 384 32.26 -5.56 0.43
C PRO A 384 33.20 -5.63 -0.78
N SER A 385 34.45 -5.18 -0.61
CA SER A 385 35.45 -5.09 -1.70
C SER A 385 35.64 -6.38 -2.50
N LYS A 386 35.57 -7.55 -1.85
CA LYS A 386 35.66 -8.88 -2.50
C LYS A 386 34.62 -9.13 -3.60
N PHE A 387 33.51 -8.41 -3.59
CA PHE A 387 32.42 -8.56 -4.55
C PHE A 387 32.52 -7.63 -5.76
N GLN A 388 33.41 -6.63 -5.73
CA GLN A 388 33.43 -5.54 -6.72
C GLN A 388 33.58 -6.03 -8.16
N GLN A 389 34.44 -7.02 -8.42
CA GLN A 389 34.60 -7.59 -9.77
C GLN A 389 33.32 -8.24 -10.32
N HIS A 390 32.44 -8.74 -9.44
CA HIS A 390 31.26 -9.52 -9.82
C HIS A 390 30.05 -8.62 -10.10
N ILE A 391 30.01 -7.38 -9.59
CA ILE A 391 28.91 -6.42 -9.83
C ILE A 391 29.18 -5.50 -11.03
N MET A 392 30.35 -5.61 -11.68
CA MET A 392 30.79 -4.68 -12.74
C MET A 392 29.83 -4.59 -13.92
N TRP A 393 29.35 -5.72 -14.44
CA TRP A 393 28.41 -5.73 -15.57
C TRP A 393 27.10 -5.00 -15.24
N PRO A 394 26.34 -5.40 -14.20
CA PRO A 394 25.08 -4.71 -13.91
C PRO A 394 25.31 -3.23 -13.51
N LEU A 395 26.40 -2.90 -12.81
CA LEU A 395 26.74 -1.51 -12.49
C LEU A 395 27.04 -0.68 -13.75
N GLY A 396 27.73 -1.26 -14.73
CA GLY A 396 28.03 -0.63 -16.01
C GLY A 396 26.76 -0.29 -16.79
N ILE A 397 25.80 -1.21 -16.84
CA ILE A 397 24.48 -0.96 -17.44
C ILE A 397 23.75 0.16 -16.66
N ALA A 398 23.63 0.03 -15.34
CA ALA A 398 22.90 0.99 -14.51
C ALA A 398 23.42 2.43 -14.63
N THR A 399 24.74 2.60 -14.69
CA THR A 399 25.37 3.92 -14.79
C THR A 399 25.34 4.51 -16.20
N SER A 400 25.27 3.67 -17.24
CA SER A 400 25.14 4.11 -18.63
C SER A 400 23.75 4.67 -18.90
N SER A 401 22.70 4.05 -18.33
CA SER A 401 21.31 4.48 -18.48
C SER A 401 21.00 5.84 -17.85
N ILE A 402 21.77 6.30 -16.85
CA ILE A 402 21.59 7.63 -16.23
C ILE A 402 22.11 8.76 -17.13
N LYS A 403 23.02 8.45 -18.05
CA LYS A 403 23.65 9.43 -18.95
C LYS A 403 22.86 9.67 -20.25
N MET A 404 21.83 8.87 -20.51
CA MET A 404 20.86 9.05 -21.59
C MET A 404 19.62 9.77 -21.06
#